data_AF-I0IDK0-F1
#
_entry.id   AF-I0IDK0-F1
#
_cell.length_a   1.000
_cell.length_b   1.000
_cell.length_c   1.000
_cell.angle_alpha   90.00
_cell.angle_beta   90.00
_cell.angle_gamma   90.00
#
_symmetry.space_group_name_H-M   'P 1'
#
loop_
_entity.id
_entity.type
_entity.pdbx_description
1 polymer ?
#
loop_
_entity_poly.entity_id
_entity_poly.type
_entity_poly.pdbx_seq_one_letter_code
_entity_poly.pdbx_strand_id
1 'polypeptide(L)'
;MIQALNLAYEVSLRPAAAAAWPLRPAVLALGVLLVGLFVGHTARLQAYKRGWRGRAVTPGAYLRGNLLMLAALTLAACLVFGAAPAAGADRPLVRMLGLALTLATLLNWPHGRPMRAAGA
;
A
#
# COMPACT_ATOMS: atom_id res chain seq x y z
N MET A 1 -9.97 28.63 -38.83
CA MET A 1 -10.77 27.91 -37.82
C MET A 1 -10.03 26.71 -37.24
N ILE A 2 -9.50 25.78 -38.06
CA ILE A 2 -8.79 24.56 -37.61
C ILE A 2 -7.50 24.87 -36.82
N GLN A 3 -6.70 25.85 -37.25
CA GLN A 3 -5.46 26.22 -36.54
C GLN A 3 -5.70 26.82 -35.14
N ALA A 4 -6.77 27.60 -34.96
CA ALA A 4 -7.13 28.17 -33.66
C ALA A 4 -7.61 27.09 -32.67
N LEU A 5 -8.30 26.06 -33.18
CA LEU A 5 -8.69 24.87 -32.42
C LEU A 5 -7.49 24.03 -31.99
N ASN A 6 -6.50 23.82 -32.87
CA ASN A 6 -5.26 23.12 -32.52
C ASN A 6 -4.42 23.90 -31.49
N LEU A 7 -4.38 25.23 -31.59
CA LEU A 7 -3.66 26.06 -30.63
C LEU A 7 -4.33 26.02 -29.24
N ALA A 8 -5.66 26.07 -29.18
CA ALA A 8 -6.41 25.90 -27.93
C ALA A 8 -6.22 24.50 -27.32
N TYR A 9 -6.14 23.46 -28.16
CA TYR A 9 -5.85 22.10 -27.70
C TYR A 9 -4.44 22.00 -27.10
N GLU A 10 -3.41 22.51 -27.78
CA GLU A 10 -2.01 22.52 -27.32
C GLU A 10 -1.81 23.33 -26.04
N VAL A 11 -2.42 24.51 -25.94
CA VAL A 11 -2.18 25.45 -24.84
C VAL A 11 -3.04 25.16 -23.62
N SER A 12 -4.27 24.67 -23.82
CA SER A 12 -5.25 24.57 -22.73
C SER A 12 -5.55 23.13 -22.32
N LEU A 13 -5.78 22.24 -23.29
CA LEU A 13 -6.30 20.89 -23.03
C LEU A 13 -5.19 19.85 -22.86
N ARG A 14 -4.11 19.95 -23.65
CA ARG A 14 -2.96 19.04 -23.61
C ARG A 14 -2.23 19.08 -22.25
N PRO A 15 -1.91 20.24 -21.65
CA PRO A 15 -1.31 20.27 -20.32
C PRO A 15 -2.28 19.82 -19.22
N ALA A 16 -3.58 20.12 -19.32
CA ALA A 16 -4.59 19.67 -18.35
C ALA A 16 -4.79 18.14 -18.40
N ALA A 17 -4.85 17.55 -19.60
CA ALA A 17 -4.94 16.11 -19.80
C ALA A 17 -3.64 15.39 -19.36
N ALA A 18 -2.48 15.98 -19.67
CA ALA A 18 -1.19 15.49 -19.20
C ALA A 18 -0.99 15.60 -17.68
N ALA A 19 -1.66 16.54 -17.01
CA ALA A 19 -1.67 16.67 -15.56
C ALA A 19 -2.64 15.67 -14.87
N ALA A 20 -3.76 15.35 -15.51
CA ALA A 20 -4.78 14.42 -15.01
C ALA A 20 -4.40 12.94 -15.18
N TRP A 21 -3.73 12.58 -16.29
CA TRP A 21 -3.29 11.21 -16.57
C TRP A 21 -2.41 10.58 -15.47
N PRO A 22 -1.39 11.26 -14.90
CA PRO A 22 -0.53 10.70 -13.85
C PRO A 22 -1.17 10.68 -12.45
N LEU A 23 -2.32 11.36 -12.24
CA LEU A 23 -3.05 11.26 -10.97
C LEU A 23 -3.80 9.92 -10.83
N ARG A 24 -4.27 9.35 -11.94
CA ARG A 24 -5.00 8.08 -11.97
C ARG A 24 -4.20 6.88 -11.42
N PRO A 25 -2.94 6.63 -11.83
CA PRO A 25 -2.16 5.53 -11.29
C PRO A 25 -1.78 5.75 -9.82
N ALA A 26 -1.54 7.00 -9.40
CA ALA A 26 -1.26 7.30 -7.99
C ALA A 26 -2.47 7.05 -7.09
N VAL A 27 -3.68 7.44 -7.53
CA VAL A 27 -4.94 7.17 -6.81
C VAL A 27 -5.25 5.67 -6.81
N LEU A 28 -5.01 4.96 -7.92
CA LEU A 28 -5.12 3.50 -7.98
C LEU A 28 -4.14 2.81 -7.03
N ALA A 29 -2.87 3.23 -7.02
CA ALA A 29 -1.86 2.70 -6.11
C ALA A 29 -2.23 2.95 -4.64
N LEU A 30 -2.75 4.14 -4.32
CA LEU A 30 -3.26 4.45 -2.99
C LEU A 30 -4.48 3.60 -2.63
N GLY A 31 -5.42 3.41 -3.56
CA GLY A 31 -6.59 2.56 -3.37
C GLY A 31 -6.21 1.10 -3.12
N VAL A 32 -5.31 0.55 -3.94
CA VAL A 32 -4.81 -0.82 -3.77
C VAL A 32 -4.01 -0.97 -2.48
N LEU A 33 -3.23 0.05 -2.10
CA LEU A 33 -2.53 0.09 -0.82
C LEU A 33 -3.52 0.00 0.35
N LEU A 34 -4.54 0.86 0.38
CA LEU A 34 -5.53 0.89 1.47
C LEU A 34 -6.32 -0.41 1.56
N VAL A 35 -6.79 -0.93 0.42
CA VAL A 35 -7.51 -2.21 0.36
C VAL A 35 -6.59 -3.36 0.77
N GLY A 36 -5.35 -3.40 0.28
CA GLY A 36 -4.36 -4.41 0.63
C GLY A 36 -4.02 -4.41 2.12
N LEU A 37 -3.81 -3.23 2.71
CA LEU A 37 -3.60 -3.08 4.15
C LEU A 37 -4.81 -3.55 4.96
N PHE A 38 -6.02 -3.17 4.55
CA PHE A 38 -7.25 -3.60 5.22
C PHE A 38 -7.44 -5.11 5.18
N VAL A 39 -7.26 -5.72 4.00
CA VAL A 39 -7.36 -7.18 3.79
C VAL A 39 -6.25 -7.91 4.55
N GLY A 40 -5.00 -7.43 4.49
CA GLY A 40 -3.88 -8.01 5.23
C GLY A 40 -4.10 -7.94 6.74
N HIS A 41 -4.60 -6.81 7.24
CA HIS A 41 -4.92 -6.63 8.65
C HIS A 41 -6.06 -7.55 9.11
N THR A 42 -7.15 -7.63 8.35
CA THR A 42 -8.27 -8.53 8.67
C THR A 42 -7.85 -10.00 8.60
N ALA A 43 -7.08 -10.41 7.60
CA ALA A 43 -6.54 -11.77 7.50
C ALA A 43 -5.63 -12.12 8.70
N ARG A 44 -4.79 -11.18 9.14
CA ARG A 44 -3.98 -11.31 10.36
C ARG A 44 -4.84 -11.51 11.60
N LEU A 45 -5.90 -10.72 11.78
CA LEU A 45 -6.83 -10.87 12.91
C LEU A 45 -7.51 -12.25 12.90
N GLN A 46 -7.89 -12.76 11.73
CA GLN A 46 -8.48 -14.10 11.62
C GLN A 46 -7.48 -15.20 11.97
N ALA A 47 -6.22 -15.07 11.53
CA ALA A 47 -5.15 -15.98 11.93
C ALA A 47 -4.95 -15.99 13.45
N TYR A 48 -4.98 -14.80 14.08
CA TYR A 48 -4.81 -14.66 15.53
C TYR A 48 -5.97 -15.27 16.29
N LYS A 49 -7.22 -15.04 15.86
CA LYS A 49 -8.42 -15.64 16.45
C LYS A 49 -8.36 -17.17 16.43
N ARG A 50 -7.95 -17.78 15.31
CA ARG A 50 -7.81 -19.25 15.19
C ARG A 50 -6.72 -19.81 16.10
N GLY A 51 -5.68 -19.02 16.38
CA GLY A 51 -4.54 -19.45 17.19
C GLY A 51 -4.57 -18.95 18.63
N TRP A 52 -5.69 -18.37 19.09
CA TRP A 52 -5.81 -17.83 20.43
C TRP A 52 -5.97 -18.96 21.45
N ARG A 53 -5.07 -19.03 22.44
CA ARG A 53 -5.14 -20.02 23.52
C ARG A 53 -4.92 -19.33 24.86
N GLY A 54 -5.94 -19.32 25.71
CA GLY A 54 -5.91 -18.63 27.00
C GLY A 54 -5.70 -17.12 26.83
N ARG A 55 -4.58 -16.60 27.32
CA ARG A 55 -4.22 -15.17 27.29
C ARG A 55 -3.21 -14.78 26.20
N ALA A 56 -2.88 -15.69 25.28
CA ALA A 56 -1.88 -15.42 24.25
C ALA A 56 -2.23 -16.05 22.89
N VAL A 57 -1.71 -15.46 21.83
CA VAL A 57 -1.70 -16.07 20.49
C VAL A 57 -0.57 -17.08 20.39
N THR A 58 -0.85 -18.27 19.88
CA THR A 58 0.18 -19.29 19.63
C THR A 58 1.26 -18.75 18.68
N PRO A 59 2.55 -19.10 18.87
CA PRO A 59 3.64 -18.59 18.03
C PRO A 59 3.41 -18.83 16.53
N GLY A 60 2.89 -20.00 16.16
CA GLY A 60 2.60 -20.34 14.76
C GLY A 60 1.45 -19.54 14.14
N ALA A 61 0.50 -19.04 14.94
CA ALA A 61 -0.55 -18.14 14.44
C ALA A 61 -0.08 -16.69 14.40
N TYR A 62 0.77 -16.28 15.35
CA TYR A 62 1.46 -14.98 15.33
C TYR A 62 2.30 -14.83 14.06
N LEU A 63 3.14 -15.83 13.76
CA LEU A 63 3.98 -15.84 12.56
C LEU A 63 3.13 -15.79 11.28
N ARG A 64 2.12 -16.66 11.16
CA ARG A 64 1.21 -16.65 10.00
C ARG A 64 0.52 -15.31 9.79
N GLY A 65 -0.01 -14.70 10.86
CA GLY A 65 -0.68 -13.41 10.77
C GLY A 65 0.26 -12.28 10.33
N ASN A 66 1.50 -12.24 10.83
CA ASN A 66 2.50 -11.27 10.37
C ASN A 66 2.95 -11.54 8.93
N LEU A 67 3.11 -12.79 8.51
CA LEU A 67 3.46 -13.13 7.13
C LEU A 67 2.37 -12.70 6.13
N LEU A 68 1.08 -12.84 6.50
CA LEU A 68 -0.03 -12.35 5.69
C LEU A 68 0.00 -10.81 5.55
N MET A 69 0.29 -10.11 6.65
CA MET A 69 0.45 -8.65 6.62
C MET A 69 1.66 -8.22 5.79
N LEU A 70 2.80 -8.92 5.94
CA LEU A 70 4.01 -8.70 5.16
C LEU A 70 3.75 -8.91 3.68
N ALA A 71 3.08 -9.98 3.28
CA ALA A 71 2.72 -10.22 1.88
C ALA A 71 1.88 -9.06 1.30
N ALA A 72 0.90 -8.56 2.05
CA ALA A 72 0.10 -7.40 1.64
C ALA A 72 0.95 -6.12 1.50
N LEU A 73 1.86 -5.87 2.45
CA LEU A 73 2.79 -4.74 2.42
C LEU A 73 3.79 -4.83 1.27
N THR A 74 4.33 -6.02 1.00
CA THR A 74 5.24 -6.27 -0.12
C THR A 74 4.54 -6.03 -1.46
N LEU A 75 3.31 -6.53 -1.63
CA LEU A 75 2.55 -6.33 -2.85
C LEU A 75 2.23 -4.84 -3.08
N ALA A 76 1.91 -4.10 -2.01
CA ALA A 76 1.75 -2.66 -2.07
C ALA A 76 3.06 -1.92 -2.40
N ALA A 77 4.19 -2.36 -1.84
CA ALA A 77 5.51 -1.80 -2.16
C ALA A 77 5.90 -2.03 -3.62
N CYS A 78 5.64 -3.22 -4.17
CA CYS A 78 5.86 -3.50 -5.59
C CYS A 78 5.05 -2.58 -6.51
N LEU A 79 3.82 -2.23 -6.12
CA LEU A 79 2.99 -1.29 -6.90
C LEU A 79 3.52 0.14 -6.81
N VAL A 80 3.92 0.59 -5.62
CA VAL A 80 4.43 1.96 -5.41
C VAL A 80 5.81 2.16 -6.03
N PHE A 81 6.73 1.22 -5.88
CA PHE A 81 8.10 1.33 -6.41
C PHE A 81 8.27 0.79 -7.84
N GLY A 82 7.41 -0.12 -8.29
CA GLY A 82 7.48 -0.68 -9.64
C GLY A 82 6.62 0.08 -10.65
N ALA A 83 5.32 0.22 -10.37
CA ALA A 83 4.38 0.75 -11.34
C ALA A 83 4.38 2.29 -11.43
N ALA A 84 4.65 3.00 -10.31
CA ALA A 84 4.60 4.47 -10.31
C ALA A 84 5.78 5.14 -11.06
N PRO A 85 7.05 4.69 -10.92
CA PRO A 85 8.15 5.25 -11.71
C PRO A 85 8.04 4.92 -13.20
N ALA A 86 7.57 3.71 -13.55
CA ALA A 86 7.33 3.30 -14.93
C ALA A 86 6.27 4.14 -15.64
N ALA A 87 5.35 4.77 -14.88
CA ALA A 87 4.34 5.69 -15.38
C ALA A 87 4.79 7.17 -15.43
N GLY A 88 6.08 7.46 -15.13
CA GLY A 88 6.60 8.83 -15.06
C GLY A 88 6.08 9.64 -13.87
N ALA A 89 5.47 8.98 -12.87
CA ALA A 89 4.86 9.61 -11.71
C ALA A 89 5.84 9.69 -10.51
N ASP A 90 7.11 10.05 -10.75
CA ASP A 90 8.11 10.23 -9.69
C ASP A 90 7.85 11.55 -8.94
N ARG A 91 6.81 11.52 -8.09
CA ARG A 91 6.39 12.64 -7.25
C ARG A 91 6.81 12.40 -5.80
N PRO A 92 7.09 13.46 -5.02
CA PRO A 92 7.46 13.33 -3.60
C PRO A 92 6.42 12.54 -2.77
N LEU A 93 5.13 12.60 -3.15
CA LEU A 93 4.07 11.81 -2.52
C LEU A 93 4.29 10.28 -2.66
N VAL A 94 4.72 9.81 -3.84
CA VAL A 94 4.98 8.38 -4.09
C VAL A 94 6.18 7.90 -3.26
N ARG A 95 7.21 8.74 -3.13
CA ARG A 95 8.37 8.47 -2.27
C ARG A 95 7.98 8.41 -0.79
N MET A 96 7.12 9.31 -0.32
CA MET A 96 6.59 9.28 1.05
C MET A 96 5.75 8.02 1.31
N LEU A 97 4.92 7.59 0.36
CA LEU A 97 4.18 6.33 0.45
C LEU A 97 5.11 5.12 0.51
N GLY A 98 6.18 5.12 -0.29
CA GLY A 98 7.23 4.11 -0.24
C GLY A 98 7.91 4.04 1.12
N LEU A 99 8.28 5.19 1.71
CA LEU A 99 8.86 5.25 3.06
C LEU A 99 7.89 4.75 4.14
N ALA A 100 6.62 5.16 4.08
CA ALA A 100 5.59 4.70 5.01
C ALA A 100 5.40 3.17 4.93
N LEU A 101 5.45 2.60 3.73
CA LEU A 101 5.40 1.16 3.49
C LEU A 101 6.62 0.42 4.07
N THR A 102 7.82 0.97 3.89
CA THR A 102 9.05 0.41 4.48
C THR A 102 8.96 0.40 6.01
N LEU A 103 8.55 1.51 6.62
CA LEU A 103 8.32 1.60 8.07
C LEU A 103 7.26 0.60 8.54
N ALA A 104 6.13 0.50 7.85
CA ALA A 104 5.09 -0.47 8.17
C ALA A 104 5.62 -1.92 8.07
N THR A 105 6.47 -2.23 7.09
CA THR A 105 7.08 -3.55 6.94
C THR A 105 7.99 -3.88 8.11
N LEU A 106 8.84 -2.94 8.53
CA LEU A 106 9.74 -3.10 9.67
C LEU A 106 8.96 -3.29 10.98
N LEU A 107 7.91 -2.50 11.21
CA LEU A 107 7.07 -2.61 12.41
C LEU A 107 6.26 -3.91 12.47
N ASN A 108 5.99 -4.52 11.32
CA ASN A 108 5.25 -5.79 11.23
C ASN A 108 6.16 -7.01 11.12
N TRP A 109 7.48 -6.82 11.21
CA TRP A 109 8.42 -7.93 11.17
C TRP A 109 8.19 -8.89 12.34
N PRO A 110 8.08 -10.21 12.12
CA PRO A 110 7.83 -11.15 13.18
C PRO A 110 9.06 -11.27 14.10
N HIS A 111 9.01 -10.62 15.27
CA HIS A 111 10.11 -10.62 16.25
C HIS A 111 10.15 -11.88 17.15
N GLY A 112 9.50 -12.98 16.74
CA GLY A 112 9.50 -14.27 17.46
C GLY A 112 8.81 -14.29 18.83
N ARG A 113 8.41 -13.14 19.39
CA ARG A 113 7.75 -13.06 20.70
C ARG A 113 6.24 -13.22 20.57
N PRO A 114 5.60 -14.12 21.36
CA PRO A 114 4.15 -14.31 21.32
C PRO A 114 3.41 -13.06 21.80
N MET A 115 2.34 -12.70 21.10
CA MET A 115 1.47 -11.58 21.47
C MET A 115 0.61 -11.97 22.68
N ARG A 116 0.79 -11.26 23.80
CA ARG A 116 -0.01 -11.40 25.03
C ARG A 116 -1.20 -10.44 24.96
N ALA A 117 -2.31 -10.82 25.61
CA ALA A 117 -3.44 -9.92 25.78
C ALA A 117 -3.02 -8.65 26.56
N ALA A 118 -3.49 -7.48 26.14
CA ALA A 118 -3.28 -6.24 26.89
C ALA A 118 -4.09 -6.32 28.21
N GLY A 119 -3.41 -6.28 29.36
CA GLY A 119 -4.01 -6.38 30.69
C GLY A 119 -3.58 -7.57 31.55
N ALA A 120 -2.43 -8.18 31.26
CA ALA A 120 -1.79 -9.16 32.13
C ALA A 120 -0.42 -8.66 32.61
#